data_AF-A0A2T6KRM7-F1
#
_entry.id   AF-A0A2T6KRM7-F1
#
_cell.length_a   1.000
_cell.length_b   1.000
_cell.length_c   1.000
_cell.angle_alpha   90.00
_cell.angle_beta   90.00
_cell.angle_gamma   90.00
#
_symmetry.space_group_name_H-M   'P 1'
#
loop_
_entity.id
_entity.type
_entity.pdbx_description
1 polymer ?
#
loop_
_entity_poly.entity_id
_entity_poly.type
_entity_poly.pdbx_seq_one_letter_code
_entity_poly.pdbx_strand_id
1 'polypeptide(L)'
;MKALLPIALALLGACATVPQGPDPIRLKFPAMRTFAAESPGPATRPNSEIALDFVDLAFRMESGRELPRLTRFEGPITVRVTGQPSPSLRVDLETLLSRLRSEAGIDITLTKSATANITIEPVPTRTLQRVAPNAACFVVPRVTSWTELRRARGTPTLDWATLQTRETAAIFLPSDGTPQEIRDCLHEELAQALGPLNDLYRLPDSVFNDDNIHAVLTGFDMLILRAFYAPELRSGMKEREVAARLPRILARINPRGERAGGRIPSSTSRQWIEAIETSLSNRSTEARRRQAALQAVDIGRNLGWTGTREGFANYAYGRLQLGNDASLALGAFTTAGRAYRQTPITRIHTAHIGVQLAAFALISGDADATIAITKEAIPFARSHQNAALLSLLMMFQAEALDLKGETDAAMAVRLDSLGWALYGFGSREAVIDRLNEIASLPPQTGTN
;
A
#
# COMPACT_ATOMS: atom_id res chain seq x y z
N MET A 1 -23.74 -17.57 13.62
CA MET A 1 -24.87 -18.23 14.30
C MET A 1 -24.46 -19.65 14.65
N LYS A 2 -24.75 -20.05 15.90
CA LYS A 2 -24.86 -21.41 16.46
C LYS A 2 -23.82 -22.49 16.08
N ALA A 3 -23.20 -23.00 17.14
CA ALA A 3 -22.27 -24.11 17.20
C ALA A 3 -22.71 -25.37 16.44
N LEU A 4 -21.74 -26.04 15.82
CA LEU A 4 -21.76 -27.48 15.56
C LEU A 4 -20.44 -28.07 16.08
N LEU A 5 -20.59 -29.04 16.99
CA LEU A 5 -19.55 -29.88 17.58
C LEU A 5 -18.88 -30.75 16.50
N PRO A 6 -17.62 -31.20 16.70
CA PRO A 6 -16.90 -32.00 15.72
C PRO A 6 -17.30 -33.47 15.83
N ILE A 7 -17.63 -34.09 14.69
CA ILE A 7 -17.69 -35.55 14.60
C ILE A 7 -16.25 -36.03 14.37
N ALA A 8 -15.69 -36.63 15.42
CA ALA A 8 -14.49 -37.44 15.34
C ALA A 8 -14.79 -38.69 14.51
N LEU A 9 -14.18 -38.81 13.34
CA LEU A 9 -14.13 -40.07 12.60
C LEU A 9 -12.81 -40.77 12.97
N ALA A 10 -12.92 -41.78 13.82
CA ALA A 10 -11.85 -42.72 14.07
C ALA A 10 -11.67 -43.62 12.83
N LEU A 11 -10.62 -43.37 12.06
CA LEU A 11 -10.10 -44.31 11.07
C LEU A 11 -9.01 -45.15 11.73
N LEU A 12 -9.34 -46.40 12.03
CA LEU A 12 -8.37 -47.47 12.20
C LEU A 12 -7.70 -47.70 10.84
N GLY A 13 -6.54 -47.08 10.65
CA GLY A 13 -5.67 -47.25 9.49
C GLY A 13 -4.32 -47.78 9.95
N ALA A 14 -3.90 -48.87 9.32
CA ALA A 14 -2.67 -49.61 9.56
C ALA A 14 -1.42 -48.74 9.81
N CYS A 15 -0.49 -49.26 10.61
CA CYS A 15 0.88 -48.78 10.75
C CYS A 15 1.61 -48.86 9.40
N ALA A 16 1.34 -47.91 8.49
CA ALA A 16 2.27 -47.53 7.46
C ALA A 16 3.18 -46.46 8.08
N THR A 17 4.49 -46.72 8.11
CA THR A 17 5.47 -45.68 8.34
C THR A 17 5.22 -44.60 7.30
N VAL A 18 4.72 -43.44 7.75
CA VAL A 18 4.70 -42.21 6.95
C VAL A 18 6.11 -42.07 6.36
N PRO A 19 6.28 -41.96 5.03
CA PRO A 19 7.59 -41.69 4.47
C PRO A 19 8.12 -40.46 5.20
N GLN A 20 9.25 -40.60 5.88
CA GLN A 20 9.93 -39.43 6.41
C GLN A 20 10.32 -38.61 5.20
N GLY A 21 9.50 -37.59 4.90
CA GLY A 21 9.94 -36.48 4.08
C GLY A 21 11.25 -35.93 4.68
N PRO A 22 12.07 -35.24 3.87
CA PRO A 22 13.29 -34.63 4.38
C PRO A 22 13.00 -33.88 5.68
N ASP A 23 13.90 -34.02 6.67
CA ASP A 23 13.79 -33.30 7.94
C ASP A 23 13.42 -31.84 7.65
N PRO A 24 12.36 -31.29 8.29
CA PRO A 24 11.95 -29.93 8.02
C PRO A 24 13.15 -29.02 8.24
N ILE A 25 13.51 -28.22 7.22
CA ILE A 25 14.65 -27.31 7.29
C ILE A 25 14.41 -26.41 8.51
N ARG A 26 15.16 -26.64 9.59
CA ARG A 26 15.15 -25.78 10.77
C ARG A 26 15.94 -24.52 10.45
N LEU A 27 15.37 -23.66 9.60
CA LEU A 27 15.94 -22.35 9.28
C LEU A 27 16.09 -21.56 10.58
N LYS A 28 17.33 -21.22 10.94
CA LYS A 28 17.59 -20.28 12.02
C LYS A 28 17.20 -18.89 11.53
N PHE A 29 16.02 -18.43 11.91
CA PHE A 29 15.53 -17.11 11.53
C PHE A 29 16.48 -16.01 12.03
N PRO A 30 16.88 -15.06 11.16
CA PRO A 30 17.60 -13.87 11.58
C PRO A 30 16.70 -12.94 12.39
N ALA A 31 17.29 -11.87 12.93
CA ALA A 31 16.50 -10.76 13.44
C ALA A 31 15.70 -10.10 12.31
N MET A 32 14.53 -9.57 12.66
CA MET A 32 13.72 -8.77 11.73
C MET A 32 14.54 -7.57 11.24
N ARG A 33 14.48 -7.31 9.92
CA ARG A 33 15.11 -6.14 9.29
C ARG A 33 14.16 -4.96 9.33
N THR A 34 14.72 -3.77 9.24
CA THR A 34 13.99 -2.51 9.06
C THR A 34 14.68 -1.69 7.97
N PHE A 35 13.95 -0.76 7.37
CA PHE A 35 14.54 0.17 6.42
C PHE A 35 15.21 1.32 7.17
N ALA A 36 16.37 1.76 6.68
CA ALA A 36 16.82 3.12 6.98
C ALA A 36 15.82 4.07 6.31
N ALA A 37 15.47 5.17 6.99
CA ALA A 37 14.48 6.17 6.58
C ALA A 37 14.84 6.95 5.29
N GLU A 38 15.17 6.25 4.20
CA GLU A 38 15.64 6.86 2.96
C GLU A 38 14.46 7.50 2.23
N SER A 39 14.62 8.78 1.86
CA SER A 39 13.66 9.47 1.01
C SER A 39 13.65 8.80 -0.37
N PRO A 40 12.46 8.49 -0.95
CA PRO A 40 12.35 7.93 -2.30
C PRO A 40 12.71 8.95 -3.41
N GLY A 41 13.24 10.11 -3.03
CA GLY A 41 13.66 11.18 -3.93
C GLY A 41 12.61 12.30 -4.05
N PRO A 42 12.96 13.42 -4.71
CA PRO A 42 12.04 14.54 -4.90
C PRO A 42 10.95 14.22 -5.93
N ALA A 43 9.82 14.95 -5.87
CA ALA A 43 8.81 14.91 -6.92
C ALA A 43 9.42 15.26 -8.29
N THR A 44 9.00 14.53 -9.33
CA THR A 44 9.59 14.64 -10.69
C THR A 44 8.66 15.31 -11.70
N ARG A 45 7.38 15.44 -11.35
CA ARG A 45 6.31 15.97 -12.22
C ARG A 45 6.37 17.50 -12.33
N PRO A 46 5.86 18.08 -13.44
CA PRO A 46 5.72 19.53 -13.57
C PRO A 46 4.78 20.13 -12.52
N ASN A 47 5.07 21.35 -12.07
CA ASN A 47 4.28 22.07 -11.06
C ASN A 47 2.82 22.25 -11.48
N SER A 48 2.55 22.38 -12.79
CA SER A 48 1.19 22.50 -13.32
C SER A 48 0.34 21.26 -13.06
N GLU A 49 0.92 20.06 -13.08
CA GLU A 49 0.18 18.84 -12.77
C GLU A 49 -0.03 18.69 -11.27
N ILE A 50 1.02 18.96 -10.49
CA ILE A 50 0.99 18.89 -9.02
C ILE A 50 -0.05 19.86 -8.47
N ALA A 51 -0.20 21.05 -9.07
CA ALA A 51 -1.22 22.01 -8.67
C ALA A 51 -2.66 21.49 -8.89
N LEU A 52 -2.91 20.80 -10.00
CA LEU A 52 -4.22 20.19 -10.27
C LEU A 52 -4.52 19.07 -9.28
N ASP A 53 -3.54 18.19 -9.05
CA ASP A 53 -3.71 17.08 -8.12
C ASP A 53 -3.85 17.56 -6.67
N PHE A 54 -3.14 18.63 -6.27
CA PHE A 54 -3.34 19.26 -4.96
C PHE A 54 -4.81 19.66 -4.76
N VAL A 55 -5.43 20.28 -5.76
CA VAL A 55 -6.83 20.72 -5.66
C VAL A 55 -7.76 19.53 -5.47
N ASP A 56 -7.59 18.48 -6.28
CA ASP A 56 -8.42 17.28 -6.17
C ASP A 56 -8.20 16.52 -4.84
N LEU A 57 -6.96 16.49 -4.33
CA LEU A 57 -6.62 15.89 -3.05
C LEU A 57 -7.18 16.67 -1.85
N ALA A 58 -7.27 18.00 -1.96
CA ALA A 58 -7.63 18.89 -0.86
C ALA A 58 -9.13 19.21 -0.77
N PHE A 59 -9.83 19.22 -1.92
CA PHE A 59 -11.20 19.74 -2.02
C PHE A 59 -12.25 18.69 -2.40
N ARG A 60 -11.87 17.42 -2.45
CA ARG A 60 -12.79 16.30 -2.66
C ARG A 60 -12.52 15.22 -1.61
N MET A 61 -13.50 14.34 -1.42
CA MET A 61 -13.33 13.08 -0.69
C MET A 61 -13.41 11.93 -1.69
N GLU A 62 -12.95 10.74 -1.30
CA GLU A 62 -13.05 9.50 -2.09
C GLU A 62 -14.49 9.23 -2.60
N SER A 63 -15.47 9.52 -1.74
CA SER A 63 -16.90 9.46 -2.09
C SER A 63 -17.33 10.36 -3.25
N GLY A 64 -16.47 11.28 -3.71
CA GLY A 64 -16.76 12.34 -4.69
C GLY A 64 -17.37 13.60 -4.06
N ARG A 65 -17.63 13.58 -2.74
CA ARG A 65 -18.17 14.75 -2.03
C ARG A 65 -17.17 15.90 -2.05
N GLU A 66 -17.65 17.10 -2.35
CA GLU A 66 -16.83 18.31 -2.30
C GLU A 66 -16.60 18.77 -0.85
N LEU A 67 -15.36 19.14 -0.56
CA LEU A 67 -14.98 19.81 0.67
C LEU A 67 -15.02 21.33 0.41
N PRO A 68 -15.79 22.12 1.17
CA PRO A 68 -16.03 23.52 0.82
C PRO A 68 -14.84 24.45 1.07
N ARG A 69 -13.83 23.98 1.81
CA ARG A 69 -12.68 24.78 2.26
C ARG A 69 -11.48 23.90 2.58
N LEU A 70 -10.30 24.49 2.47
CA LEU A 70 -9.07 23.92 3.01
C LEU A 70 -9.17 23.85 4.54
N THR A 71 -8.75 22.74 5.12
CA THR A 71 -8.58 22.60 6.58
C THR A 71 -7.25 21.93 6.86
N ARG A 72 -6.54 22.45 7.86
CA ARG A 72 -5.27 21.93 8.38
C ARG A 72 -5.13 22.30 9.86
N PHE A 73 -4.06 21.85 10.51
CA PHE A 73 -3.66 22.37 11.81
C PHE A 73 -2.93 23.72 11.61
N GLU A 74 -3.29 24.77 12.37
CA GLU A 74 -2.75 26.13 12.21
C GLU A 74 -1.53 26.46 13.11
N GLY A 75 -0.91 25.46 13.72
CA GLY A 75 0.24 25.63 14.61
C GLY A 75 1.07 24.36 14.76
N PRO A 76 2.01 24.32 15.72
CA PRO A 76 2.80 23.13 16.02
C PRO A 76 1.89 21.93 16.30
N ILE A 77 2.21 20.79 15.69
CA ILE A 77 1.38 19.60 15.72
C ILE A 77 2.01 18.61 16.69
N THR A 78 1.19 18.09 17.59
CA THR A 78 1.60 17.06 18.54
C THR A 78 0.90 15.75 18.25
N VAL A 79 1.68 14.67 18.23
CA VAL A 79 1.20 13.30 18.01
C VAL A 79 1.44 12.50 19.27
N ARG A 80 0.48 11.68 19.69
CA ARG A 80 0.67 10.70 20.77
C ARG A 80 0.25 9.32 20.30
N VAL A 81 0.81 8.29 20.92
CA VAL A 81 0.39 6.90 20.76
C VAL A 81 -0.17 6.39 22.09
N THR A 82 -1.36 5.81 22.07
CA THR A 82 -2.01 5.23 23.25
C THR A 82 -1.91 3.71 23.26
N GLY A 83 -2.29 3.09 24.37
CA GLY A 83 -2.23 1.64 24.54
C GLY A 83 -0.80 1.10 24.67
N GLN A 84 -0.59 -0.12 24.16
CA GLN A 84 0.71 -0.79 24.14
C GLN A 84 1.16 -0.96 22.68
N PRO A 85 1.79 0.07 22.08
CA PRO A 85 2.28 -0.03 20.71
C PRO A 85 3.40 -1.07 20.60
N SER A 86 3.48 -1.76 19.47
CA SER A 86 4.61 -2.62 19.17
C SER A 86 5.92 -1.81 19.13
N PRO A 87 7.08 -2.43 19.43
CA PRO A 87 8.36 -1.74 19.32
C PRO A 87 8.62 -1.15 17.93
N SER A 88 8.23 -1.86 16.86
CA SER A 88 8.38 -1.38 15.48
C SER A 88 7.54 -0.13 15.21
N LEU A 89 6.29 -0.10 15.68
CA LEU A 89 5.38 1.04 15.50
C LEU A 89 6.00 2.36 16.01
N ARG A 90 6.68 2.35 17.16
CA ARG A 90 7.33 3.57 17.68
C ARG A 90 8.47 4.03 16.77
N VAL A 91 9.34 3.11 16.33
CA VAL A 91 10.48 3.43 15.47
C VAL A 91 10.02 3.96 14.10
N ASP A 92 9.00 3.31 13.52
CA ASP A 92 8.43 3.70 12.24
C ASP A 92 7.75 5.08 12.33
N LEU A 93 7.02 5.36 13.42
CA LEU A 93 6.44 6.68 13.65
C LEU A 93 7.52 7.75 13.83
N GLU A 94 8.54 7.53 14.65
CA GLU A 94 9.62 8.52 14.86
C GLU A 94 10.36 8.84 13.55
N THR A 95 10.57 7.81 12.73
CA THR A 95 11.10 7.94 11.37
C THR A 95 10.21 8.81 10.48
N LEU A 96 8.91 8.50 10.42
CA LEU A 96 7.94 9.27 9.64
C LEU A 96 7.88 10.73 10.10
N LEU A 97 7.81 10.99 11.40
CA LEU A 97 7.80 12.34 11.96
C LEU A 97 9.09 13.10 11.62
N SER A 98 10.23 12.42 11.60
CA SER A 98 11.50 13.02 11.17
C SER A 98 11.45 13.46 9.71
N ARG A 99 10.94 12.61 8.82
CA ARG A 99 10.76 12.93 7.40
C ARG A 99 9.75 14.06 7.18
N LEU A 100 8.63 14.08 7.89
CA LEU A 100 7.65 15.17 7.81
C LEU A 100 8.26 16.52 8.21
N ARG A 101 9.15 16.55 9.21
CA ARG A 101 9.90 17.76 9.56
C ARG A 101 10.92 18.16 8.50
N SER A 102 11.73 17.21 8.02
CA SER A 102 12.87 17.51 7.14
C SER A 102 12.50 17.71 5.67
N GLU A 103 11.56 16.92 5.14
CA GLU A 103 11.15 16.93 3.74
C GLU A 103 9.95 17.86 3.51
N ALA A 104 8.93 17.76 4.37
CA ALA A 104 7.70 18.56 4.24
C ALA A 104 7.73 19.88 5.02
N GLY A 105 8.67 20.07 5.94
CA GLY A 105 8.79 21.31 6.72
C GLY A 105 7.65 21.52 7.73
N ILE A 106 6.99 20.45 8.16
CA ILE A 106 5.88 20.51 9.11
C ILE A 106 6.43 20.46 10.53
N ASP A 107 6.06 21.41 11.39
CA ASP A 107 6.37 21.37 12.81
C ASP A 107 5.50 20.32 13.50
N ILE A 108 6.03 19.11 13.60
CA ILE A 108 5.34 17.94 14.15
C ILE A 108 6.22 17.16 15.12
N THR A 109 5.71 16.88 16.32
CA THR A 109 6.47 16.25 17.40
C THR A 109 5.68 15.15 18.12
N LEU A 110 6.40 14.14 18.61
CA LEU A 110 5.83 13.09 19.47
C LEU A 110 5.72 13.61 20.91
N THR A 111 4.59 13.37 21.56
CA THR A 111 4.33 13.77 22.95
C THR A 111 3.66 12.66 23.74
N LYS A 112 3.72 12.77 25.07
CA LYS A 112 2.93 11.97 26.02
C LYS A 112 1.70 12.71 26.54
N SER A 113 1.49 13.97 26.13
CA SER A 113 0.37 14.79 26.60
C SER A 113 -0.97 14.14 26.28
N ALA A 114 -1.93 14.26 27.20
CA ALA A 114 -3.29 13.79 26.97
C ALA A 114 -4.05 14.61 25.92
N THR A 115 -3.59 15.84 25.66
CA THR A 115 -4.23 16.83 24.78
C THR A 115 -3.50 17.00 23.44
N ALA A 116 -2.84 15.94 22.95
CA ALA A 116 -2.18 15.98 21.66
C ALA A 116 -3.18 16.21 20.52
N ASN A 117 -2.74 16.87 19.44
CA ASN A 117 -3.58 17.11 18.25
C ASN A 117 -3.97 15.81 17.56
N ILE A 118 -3.05 14.85 17.45
CA ILE A 118 -3.30 13.57 16.80
C ILE A 118 -3.09 12.44 17.80
N THR A 119 -4.10 11.59 17.96
CA THR A 119 -3.99 10.37 18.77
C THR A 119 -3.97 9.14 17.86
N ILE A 120 -2.88 8.38 17.91
CA ILE A 120 -2.78 7.07 17.28
C ILE A 120 -3.17 6.03 18.32
N GLU A 121 -4.23 5.28 18.04
CA GLU A 121 -4.74 4.21 18.90
C GLU A 121 -4.74 2.86 18.15
N PRO A 122 -3.84 1.93 18.51
CA PRO A 122 -3.90 0.56 18.02
C PRO A 122 -5.14 -0.16 18.55
N VAL A 123 -5.92 -0.75 17.65
CA VAL A 123 -7.18 -1.45 17.92
C VAL A 123 -7.19 -2.81 17.19
N PRO A 124 -7.72 -3.90 17.78
CA PRO A 124 -7.77 -5.18 17.08
C PRO A 124 -8.52 -5.11 15.75
N THR A 125 -8.00 -5.78 14.71
CA THR A 125 -8.56 -5.77 13.34
C THR A 125 -10.05 -6.12 13.31
N ARG A 126 -10.45 -7.15 14.07
CA ARG A 126 -11.86 -7.56 14.18
C ARG A 126 -12.77 -6.47 14.77
N THR A 127 -12.21 -5.56 15.57
CA THR A 127 -12.94 -4.43 16.16
C THR A 127 -13.05 -3.29 15.15
N LEU A 128 -11.99 -3.00 14.40
CA LEU A 128 -12.00 -2.02 13.30
C LEU A 128 -13.03 -2.39 12.22
N GLN A 129 -13.00 -3.63 11.75
CA GLN A 129 -13.88 -4.14 10.70
C GLN A 129 -15.38 -4.13 11.06
N ARG A 130 -15.75 -4.01 12.34
CA ARG A 130 -17.17 -3.83 12.74
C ARG A 130 -17.68 -2.41 12.47
N VAL A 131 -16.78 -1.43 12.40
CA VAL A 131 -17.12 -0.02 12.14
C VAL A 131 -16.88 0.31 10.68
N ALA A 132 -15.72 -0.10 10.14
CA ALA A 132 -15.30 0.11 8.77
C ALA A 132 -14.85 -1.24 8.15
N PRO A 133 -15.79 -2.06 7.65
CA PRO A 133 -15.49 -3.43 7.22
C PRO A 133 -14.49 -3.58 6.07
N ASN A 134 -14.31 -2.51 5.28
CA ASN A 134 -13.46 -2.50 4.10
C ASN A 134 -12.14 -1.72 4.33
N ALA A 135 -11.92 -1.20 5.54
CA ALA A 135 -10.75 -0.39 5.86
C ALA A 135 -9.83 -1.14 6.82
N ALA A 136 -8.53 -1.15 6.52
CA ALA A 136 -7.51 -1.72 7.41
C ALA A 136 -7.23 -0.78 8.60
N CYS A 137 -7.24 0.51 8.31
CA CYS A 137 -7.05 1.64 9.22
C CYS A 137 -7.94 2.79 8.74
N PHE A 138 -8.10 3.83 9.58
CA PHE A 138 -8.79 5.05 9.18
C PHE A 138 -8.50 6.19 10.16
N VAL A 139 -8.58 7.43 9.65
CA VAL A 139 -8.50 8.67 10.40
C VAL A 139 -9.88 9.31 10.58
N VAL A 140 -10.12 9.88 11.77
CA VAL A 140 -11.39 10.50 12.14
C VAL A 140 -11.16 11.87 12.80
N PRO A 141 -11.94 12.91 12.45
CA PRO A 141 -11.77 14.23 13.05
C PRO A 141 -12.52 14.35 14.38
N ARG A 142 -12.12 15.33 15.20
CA ARG A 142 -12.81 15.79 16.43
C ARG A 142 -12.96 14.73 17.53
N VAL A 143 -12.23 13.63 17.46
CA VAL A 143 -12.19 12.59 18.50
C VAL A 143 -10.75 12.23 18.82
N THR A 144 -10.52 11.72 20.03
CA THR A 144 -9.19 11.33 20.52
C THR A 144 -9.10 9.85 20.90
N SER A 145 -10.21 9.10 20.85
CA SER A 145 -10.22 7.69 21.25
C SER A 145 -11.31 6.87 20.59
N TRP A 146 -11.16 5.54 20.62
CA TRP A 146 -12.15 4.58 20.13
C TRP A 146 -13.50 4.72 20.84
N THR A 147 -13.46 5.04 22.14
CA THR A 147 -14.67 5.25 22.94
C THR A 147 -15.44 6.48 22.47
N GLU A 148 -14.74 7.57 22.16
CA GLU A 148 -15.35 8.79 21.61
C GLU A 148 -15.91 8.56 20.21
N LEU A 149 -15.15 7.90 19.33
CA LEU A 149 -15.62 7.50 18.00
C LEU A 149 -16.95 6.75 18.10
N ARG A 150 -17.04 5.74 18.98
CA ARG A 150 -18.27 4.97 19.17
C ARG A 150 -19.47 5.82 19.60
N ARG A 151 -19.24 6.84 20.44
CA ARG A 151 -20.30 7.74 20.93
C ARG A 151 -20.73 8.74 19.86
N ALA A 152 -19.79 9.21 19.05
CA ALA A 152 -20.04 10.18 17.98
C ALA A 152 -20.53 9.54 16.67
N ARG A 153 -20.59 8.20 16.59
CA ARG A 153 -21.05 7.51 15.38
C ARG A 153 -22.49 7.91 15.05
N GLY A 154 -22.71 8.29 13.79
CA GLY A 154 -24.02 8.73 13.30
C GLY A 154 -24.35 10.19 13.63
N THR A 155 -23.42 10.95 14.22
CA THR A 155 -23.57 12.39 14.41
C THR A 155 -22.74 13.18 13.37
N PRO A 156 -23.04 14.47 13.15
CA PRO A 156 -22.24 15.33 12.27
C PRO A 156 -20.82 15.63 12.80
N THR A 157 -20.49 15.23 14.04
CA THR A 157 -19.19 15.50 14.67
C THR A 157 -18.03 14.94 13.85
N LEU A 158 -18.24 13.79 13.21
CA LEU A 158 -17.21 13.08 12.46
C LEU A 158 -17.09 13.54 10.99
N ASP A 159 -17.93 14.50 10.57
CA ASP A 159 -17.97 14.95 9.17
C ASP A 159 -16.86 15.95 8.84
N TRP A 160 -15.85 15.49 8.08
CA TRP A 160 -14.75 16.31 7.58
C TRP A 160 -15.20 17.57 6.83
N ALA A 161 -16.30 17.51 6.07
CA ALA A 161 -16.79 18.64 5.27
C ALA A 161 -17.32 19.79 6.13
N THR A 162 -17.55 19.56 7.42
CA THR A 162 -18.04 20.58 8.37
C THR A 162 -16.90 21.28 9.14
N LEU A 163 -15.65 20.83 8.99
CA LEU A 163 -14.52 21.42 9.69
C LEU A 163 -14.24 22.85 9.19
N GLN A 164 -13.90 23.73 10.13
CA GLN A 164 -13.37 25.06 9.83
C GLN A 164 -11.85 25.09 9.91
N THR A 165 -11.30 24.34 10.86
CA THR A 165 -9.88 24.13 11.14
C THR A 165 -9.72 22.72 11.72
N ARG A 166 -8.51 22.16 11.68
CA ARG A 166 -8.21 20.89 12.37
C ARG A 166 -7.60 21.21 13.72
N GLU A 167 -8.24 20.72 14.77
CA GLU A 167 -7.75 20.84 16.16
C GLU A 167 -7.31 19.49 16.69
N THR A 168 -8.12 18.47 16.41
CA THR A 168 -7.93 17.10 16.90
C THR A 168 -8.34 16.07 15.87
N ALA A 169 -7.57 14.99 15.75
CA ALA A 169 -7.91 13.78 14.99
C ALA A 169 -7.44 12.52 15.73
N ALA A 170 -8.11 11.40 15.45
CA ALA A 170 -7.69 10.07 15.89
C ALA A 170 -7.39 9.18 14.68
N ILE A 171 -6.30 8.43 14.75
CA ILE A 171 -5.89 7.42 13.77
C ILE A 171 -6.03 6.07 14.44
N PHE A 172 -6.76 5.16 13.81
CA PHE A 172 -6.97 3.81 14.31
C PHE A 172 -6.23 2.79 13.43
N LEU A 173 -5.29 2.07 14.04
CA LEU A 173 -4.42 1.09 13.36
C LEU A 173 -4.72 -0.33 13.82
N PRO A 174 -4.54 -1.36 12.98
CA PRO A 174 -4.70 -2.75 13.40
C PRO A 174 -3.59 -3.15 14.38
N SER A 175 -3.94 -3.40 15.64
CA SER A 175 -2.96 -3.78 16.68
C SER A 175 -2.31 -5.15 16.45
N ASP A 176 -2.95 -5.97 15.62
CA ASP A 176 -2.58 -7.33 15.24
C ASP A 176 -2.13 -7.45 13.77
N GLY A 177 -1.93 -6.31 13.08
CA GLY A 177 -1.35 -6.27 11.73
C GLY A 177 0.15 -6.55 11.71
N THR A 178 0.69 -6.82 10.53
CA THR A 178 2.14 -6.95 10.34
C THR A 178 2.86 -5.61 10.56
N PRO A 179 4.17 -5.60 10.89
CA PRO A 179 4.93 -4.36 11.03
C PRO A 179 4.82 -3.45 9.79
N GLN A 180 4.90 -4.02 8.59
CA GLN A 180 4.72 -3.27 7.37
C GLN A 180 3.29 -2.72 7.23
N GLU A 181 2.24 -3.52 7.38
CA GLU A 181 0.85 -3.01 7.25
C GLU A 181 0.55 -1.89 8.24
N ILE A 182 1.05 -2.00 9.48
CA ILE A 182 0.91 -0.94 10.49
C ILE A 182 1.62 0.33 10.05
N ARG A 183 2.83 0.21 9.48
CA ARG A 183 3.57 1.36 8.96
C ARG A 183 2.90 1.96 7.73
N ASP A 184 2.43 1.15 6.78
CA ASP A 184 1.76 1.62 5.57
C ASP A 184 0.53 2.47 5.97
N CYS A 185 -0.29 1.96 6.90
CA CYS A 185 -1.37 2.70 7.54
C CYS A 185 -0.91 3.97 8.26
N LEU A 186 0.22 3.95 8.99
CA LEU A 186 0.75 5.16 9.62
C LEU A 186 1.04 6.26 8.60
N HIS A 187 1.63 5.90 7.46
CA HIS A 187 1.99 6.87 6.42
C HIS A 187 0.75 7.50 5.81
N GLU A 188 -0.24 6.70 5.44
CA GLU A 188 -1.49 7.16 4.84
C GLU A 188 -2.31 7.98 5.83
N GLU A 189 -2.66 7.40 6.98
CA GLU A 189 -3.61 8.02 7.92
C GLU A 189 -3.05 9.27 8.59
N LEU A 190 -1.73 9.32 8.83
CA LEU A 190 -1.11 10.54 9.35
C LEU A 190 -1.07 11.63 8.29
N ALA A 191 -0.77 11.29 7.04
CA ALA A 191 -0.79 12.27 5.95
C ALA A 191 -2.22 12.79 5.71
N GLN A 192 -3.22 11.92 5.76
CA GLN A 192 -4.63 12.31 5.67
C GLN A 192 -5.08 13.15 6.86
N ALA A 193 -4.63 12.82 8.09
CA ALA A 193 -4.86 13.65 9.28
C ALA A 193 -4.32 15.09 9.11
N LEU A 194 -3.19 15.24 8.40
CA LEU A 194 -2.54 16.54 8.17
C LEU A 194 -3.20 17.37 7.07
N GLY A 195 -3.66 16.76 5.97
CA GLY A 195 -4.19 17.53 4.84
C GLY A 195 -5.12 16.76 3.89
N PRO A 196 -4.63 16.13 2.82
CA PRO A 196 -5.47 15.46 1.82
C PRO A 196 -6.49 14.49 2.42
N LEU A 197 -7.68 14.38 1.84
CA LEU A 197 -8.73 13.44 2.28
C LEU A 197 -9.34 12.66 1.10
N ASN A 198 -8.64 12.67 -0.02
CA ASN A 198 -9.03 12.01 -1.24
C ASN A 198 -7.89 11.13 -1.70
N ASP A 199 -8.25 10.03 -2.33
CA ASP A 199 -7.33 9.12 -2.98
C ASP A 199 -7.70 9.05 -4.47
N LEU A 200 -6.67 8.90 -5.31
CA LEU A 200 -6.80 9.09 -6.75
C LEU A 200 -6.02 7.99 -7.49
N TYR A 201 -6.75 7.06 -8.10
CA TYR A 201 -6.23 5.99 -9.00
C TYR A 201 -5.25 6.42 -10.12
N ARG A 202 -5.14 7.73 -10.39
CA ARG A 202 -4.27 8.27 -11.44
C ARG A 202 -2.92 8.76 -10.91
N LEU A 203 -2.64 8.65 -9.60
CA LEU A 203 -1.42 9.13 -8.97
C LEU A 203 -0.41 7.99 -8.75
N PRO A 204 0.39 7.61 -9.76
CA PRO A 204 1.33 6.50 -9.64
C PRO A 204 2.47 6.70 -8.65
N ASP A 205 2.67 7.91 -8.12
CA ASP A 205 3.74 8.29 -7.20
C ASP A 205 3.21 8.74 -5.84
N SER A 206 2.10 8.21 -5.37
CA SER A 206 1.42 8.73 -4.19
C SER A 206 0.90 7.60 -3.31
N VAL A 207 0.97 7.77 -2.00
CA VAL A 207 0.17 6.95 -1.08
C VAL A 207 -1.32 7.28 -1.20
N PHE A 208 -1.66 8.50 -1.64
CA PHE A 208 -3.05 8.91 -1.94
C PHE A 208 -3.58 8.31 -3.25
N ASN A 209 -3.32 7.03 -3.48
CA ASN A 209 -3.78 6.29 -4.63
C ASN A 209 -4.41 4.99 -4.14
N ASP A 210 -5.67 4.79 -4.51
CA ASP A 210 -6.49 3.63 -4.16
C ASP A 210 -5.92 2.27 -4.63
N ASP A 211 -4.83 2.25 -5.40
CA ASP A 211 -4.12 1.01 -5.74
C ASP A 211 -3.29 0.43 -4.58
N ASN A 212 -3.02 1.22 -3.52
CA ASN A 212 -2.26 0.86 -2.32
C ASN A 212 -0.88 0.23 -2.62
N ILE A 213 -0.22 0.65 -3.71
CA ILE A 213 1.08 0.11 -4.10
C ILE A 213 2.24 0.77 -3.33
N HIS A 214 2.12 2.03 -2.93
CA HIS A 214 3.15 2.74 -2.16
C HIS A 214 3.01 2.47 -0.66
N ALA A 215 4.04 1.87 -0.08
CA ALA A 215 4.12 1.56 1.35
C ALA A 215 4.52 2.77 2.22
N VAL A 216 5.13 3.80 1.62
CA VAL A 216 5.65 4.96 2.33
C VAL A 216 5.42 6.25 1.54
N LEU A 217 5.22 7.36 2.25
CA LEU A 217 5.11 8.70 1.66
C LEU A 217 6.26 8.99 0.70
N THR A 218 5.90 9.38 -0.52
CA THR A 218 6.81 9.67 -1.62
C THR A 218 7.29 11.13 -1.61
N GLY A 219 8.17 11.48 -2.54
CA GLY A 219 8.53 12.87 -2.79
C GLY A 219 7.36 13.73 -3.26
N PHE A 220 6.37 13.15 -3.95
CA PHE A 220 5.13 13.84 -4.33
C PHE A 220 4.29 14.13 -3.07
N ASP A 221 4.08 13.13 -2.22
CA ASP A 221 3.28 13.29 -1.00
C ASP A 221 3.89 14.35 -0.05
N MET A 222 5.21 14.29 0.13
CA MET A 222 5.94 15.27 0.94
C MET A 222 5.81 16.68 0.37
N LEU A 223 5.82 16.84 -0.96
CA LEU A 223 5.63 18.12 -1.61
C LEU A 223 4.18 18.64 -1.47
N ILE A 224 3.18 17.76 -1.59
CA ILE A 224 1.78 18.10 -1.35
C ILE A 224 1.60 18.59 0.08
N LEU A 225 2.10 17.84 1.07
CA LEU A 225 2.04 18.23 2.48
C LEU A 225 2.79 19.55 2.73
N ARG A 226 3.97 19.74 2.12
CA ARG A 226 4.70 21.01 2.20
C ARG A 226 3.92 22.19 1.64
N ALA A 227 3.19 21.99 0.54
CA ALA A 227 2.32 23.01 -0.03
C ALA A 227 1.12 23.30 0.88
N PHE A 228 0.50 22.28 1.48
CA PHE A 228 -0.58 22.42 2.47
C PHE A 228 -0.18 23.32 3.65
N TYR A 229 1.09 23.22 4.06
CA TYR A 229 1.65 23.97 5.18
C TYR A 229 2.38 25.27 4.77
N ALA A 230 2.31 25.65 3.49
CA ALA A 230 2.85 26.92 3.03
C ALA A 230 2.16 28.11 3.75
N PRO A 231 2.90 29.16 4.16
CA PRO A 231 2.33 30.29 4.91
C PRO A 231 1.28 31.08 4.14
N GLU A 232 1.26 30.96 2.81
CA GLU A 232 0.27 31.58 1.94
C GLU A 232 -1.11 30.89 2.01
N LEU A 233 -1.18 29.65 2.51
CA LEU A 233 -2.42 28.88 2.69
C LEU A 233 -2.83 28.84 4.17
N ARG A 234 -4.14 28.90 4.42
CA ARG A 234 -4.72 28.75 5.77
C ARG A 234 -6.09 28.10 5.70
N SER A 235 -6.51 27.51 6.81
CA SER A 235 -7.84 26.95 6.98
C SER A 235 -8.92 27.99 6.70
N GLY A 236 -10.00 27.56 6.06
CA GLY A 236 -11.09 28.44 5.64
C GLY A 236 -11.03 28.92 4.20
N MET A 237 -9.86 28.88 3.54
CA MET A 237 -9.73 29.25 2.12
C MET A 237 -10.54 28.33 1.21
N LYS A 238 -11.19 28.89 0.20
CA LYS A 238 -11.92 28.15 -0.84
C LYS A 238 -10.97 27.63 -1.92
N GLU A 239 -11.43 26.64 -2.68
CA GLU A 239 -10.71 25.99 -3.78
C GLU A 239 -10.02 26.99 -4.72
N ARG A 240 -10.77 27.98 -5.21
CA ARG A 240 -10.25 29.03 -6.12
C ARG A 240 -9.15 29.89 -5.49
N GLU A 241 -9.25 30.19 -4.19
CA GLU A 241 -8.25 31.00 -3.49
C GLU A 241 -6.93 30.23 -3.36
N VAL A 242 -7.02 28.94 -3.05
CA VAL A 242 -5.86 28.05 -2.97
C VAL A 242 -5.24 27.84 -4.34
N ALA A 243 -6.05 27.49 -5.34
CA ALA A 243 -5.61 27.27 -6.71
C ALA A 243 -4.83 28.47 -7.29
N ALA A 244 -5.28 29.70 -7.01
CA ALA A 244 -4.60 30.92 -7.45
C ALA A 244 -3.21 31.13 -6.79
N ARG A 245 -2.94 30.51 -5.64
CA ARG A 245 -1.67 30.65 -4.90
C ARG A 245 -0.67 29.55 -5.21
N LEU A 246 -1.17 28.36 -5.60
CA LEU A 246 -0.34 27.18 -5.85
C LEU A 246 0.82 27.42 -6.82
N PRO A 247 0.68 28.11 -7.97
CA PRO A 247 1.80 28.31 -8.89
C PRO A 247 3.01 28.97 -8.22
N ARG A 248 2.80 30.06 -7.47
CA ARG A 248 3.87 30.77 -6.77
C ARG A 248 4.47 29.93 -5.63
N ILE A 249 3.62 29.21 -4.90
CA ILE A 249 4.08 28.32 -3.82
C ILE A 249 4.98 27.23 -4.41
N LEU A 250 4.52 26.53 -5.45
CA LEU A 250 5.23 25.41 -6.08
C LEU A 250 6.53 25.86 -6.76
N ALA A 251 6.56 27.02 -7.41
CA ALA A 251 7.80 27.58 -7.96
C ALA A 251 8.87 27.80 -6.86
N ARG A 252 8.44 28.19 -5.65
CA ARG A 252 9.33 28.39 -4.49
C ARG A 252 9.83 27.08 -3.89
N ILE A 253 8.95 26.09 -3.69
CA ILE A 253 9.29 24.86 -2.95
C ILE A 253 9.72 23.70 -3.86
N ASN A 254 9.42 23.77 -5.16
CA ASN A 254 9.79 22.81 -6.20
C ASN A 254 10.24 23.52 -7.49
N PRO A 255 11.36 24.26 -7.48
CA PRO A 255 11.83 25.01 -8.65
C PRO A 255 12.16 24.12 -9.86
N ARG A 256 12.50 22.84 -9.65
CA ARG A 256 12.73 21.87 -10.75
C ARG A 256 11.45 21.49 -11.50
N GLY A 257 10.29 21.66 -10.87
CA GLY A 257 8.99 21.45 -11.48
C GLY A 257 8.51 22.64 -12.31
N GLU A 258 9.22 23.78 -12.29
CA GLU A 258 8.89 24.99 -13.05
C GLU A 258 9.29 24.83 -14.53
N ARG A 259 8.59 23.92 -15.21
CA ARG A 259 8.86 23.54 -16.59
C ARG A 259 7.57 23.25 -17.35
N ALA A 260 7.62 23.43 -18.66
CA ALA A 260 6.53 23.07 -19.55
C ALA A 260 6.35 21.54 -19.66
N GLY A 261 5.26 21.12 -20.29
CA GLY A 261 4.97 19.71 -20.60
C GLY A 261 4.06 19.00 -19.60
N GLY A 262 3.41 19.73 -18.70
CA GLY A 262 2.36 19.17 -17.85
C GLY A 262 1.14 18.75 -18.67
N ARG A 263 0.54 17.62 -18.30
CA ARG A 263 -0.68 17.09 -18.91
C ARG A 263 -1.87 17.35 -17.99
N ILE A 264 -3.01 17.68 -18.57
CA ILE A 264 -4.27 17.71 -17.82
C ILE A 264 -4.74 16.25 -17.71
N PRO A 265 -4.80 15.65 -16.51
CA PRO A 265 -5.27 14.29 -16.37
C PRO A 265 -6.75 14.22 -16.71
N SER A 266 -7.16 13.18 -17.43
CA SER A 266 -8.59 12.89 -17.57
C SER A 266 -9.15 12.39 -16.23
N SER A 267 -10.37 12.80 -15.89
CA SER A 267 -11.05 12.31 -14.70
C SER A 267 -11.21 10.78 -14.74
N THR A 268 -11.21 10.15 -13.56
CA THR A 268 -11.54 8.73 -13.43
C THR A 268 -13.06 8.60 -13.34
N SER A 269 -13.67 7.84 -14.25
CA SER A 269 -15.12 7.63 -14.28
C SER A 269 -15.59 6.82 -13.07
N ARG A 270 -16.80 7.14 -12.55
CA ARG A 270 -17.40 6.42 -11.41
C ARG A 270 -17.66 4.95 -11.74
N GLN A 271 -18.08 4.65 -12.97
CA GLN A 271 -18.30 3.28 -13.42
C GLN A 271 -17.00 2.44 -13.38
N TRP A 272 -15.85 3.04 -13.69
CA TRP A 272 -14.57 2.34 -13.59
C TRP A 272 -14.18 2.10 -12.13
N ILE A 273 -14.36 3.10 -11.26
CA ILE A 273 -14.10 2.98 -9.81
C ILE A 273 -14.94 1.86 -9.20
N GLU A 274 -16.26 1.88 -9.42
CA GLU A 274 -17.18 0.85 -8.92
C GLU A 274 -16.83 -0.56 -9.41
N ALA A 275 -16.36 -0.67 -10.67
CA ALA A 275 -15.92 -1.93 -11.25
C ALA A 275 -14.64 -2.46 -10.58
N ILE A 276 -13.68 -1.58 -10.31
CA ILE A 276 -12.47 -1.91 -9.56
C ILE A 276 -12.78 -2.30 -8.12
N GLU A 277 -13.54 -1.49 -7.38
CA GLU A 277 -13.95 -1.79 -6.01
C GLU A 277 -14.69 -3.14 -5.92
N THR A 278 -15.60 -3.41 -6.85
CA THR A 278 -16.31 -4.70 -6.93
C THR A 278 -15.35 -5.85 -7.19
N SER A 279 -14.30 -5.65 -8.00
CA SER A 279 -13.30 -6.69 -8.28
C SER A 279 -12.42 -7.03 -7.07
N LEU A 280 -12.15 -6.03 -6.22
CA LEU A 280 -11.32 -6.18 -5.01
C LEU A 280 -12.13 -6.62 -3.78
N SER A 281 -13.46 -6.48 -3.82
CA SER A 281 -14.37 -6.81 -2.72
C SER A 281 -14.34 -8.28 -2.32
N ASN A 282 -14.22 -8.52 -1.01
CA ASN A 282 -14.37 -9.85 -0.40
C ASN A 282 -15.84 -10.29 -0.22
N ARG A 283 -16.81 -9.44 -0.54
CA ARG A 283 -18.25 -9.73 -0.38
C ARG A 283 -18.91 -10.27 -1.65
N SER A 284 -18.26 -10.08 -2.80
CA SER A 284 -18.78 -10.48 -4.11
C SER A 284 -18.31 -11.88 -4.49
N THR A 285 -19.11 -12.62 -5.24
CA THR A 285 -18.72 -13.93 -5.78
C THR A 285 -17.55 -13.77 -6.75
N GLU A 286 -16.70 -14.80 -6.87
CA GLU A 286 -15.54 -14.71 -7.77
C GLU A 286 -15.91 -14.41 -9.22
N ALA A 287 -17.00 -15.02 -9.73
CA ALA A 287 -17.49 -14.75 -11.07
C ALA A 287 -17.86 -13.27 -11.26
N ARG A 288 -18.53 -12.66 -10.26
CA ARG A 288 -18.87 -11.24 -10.29
C ARG A 288 -17.63 -10.36 -10.24
N ARG A 289 -16.64 -10.72 -9.41
CA ARG A 289 -15.35 -10.01 -9.31
C ARG A 289 -14.59 -10.05 -10.65
N ARG A 290 -14.52 -11.23 -11.29
CA ARG A 290 -13.90 -11.40 -12.62
C ARG A 290 -14.59 -10.54 -13.68
N GLN A 291 -15.92 -10.55 -13.72
CA GLN A 291 -16.69 -9.72 -14.65
C GLN A 291 -16.44 -8.22 -14.42
N ALA A 292 -16.40 -7.78 -13.15
CA ALA A 292 -16.15 -6.38 -12.81
C ALA A 292 -14.73 -5.94 -13.20
N ALA A 293 -13.71 -6.79 -12.96
CA ALA A 293 -12.35 -6.50 -13.42
C ALA A 293 -12.25 -6.39 -14.95
N LEU A 294 -12.93 -7.28 -15.70
CA LEU A 294 -12.99 -7.18 -17.16
C LEU A 294 -13.68 -5.89 -17.60
N GLN A 295 -14.79 -5.53 -16.96
CA GLN A 295 -15.51 -4.28 -17.23
C GLN A 295 -14.59 -3.05 -17.00
N ALA A 296 -13.77 -3.04 -15.95
CA ALA A 296 -12.81 -1.97 -15.71
C ALA A 296 -11.75 -1.88 -16.82
N VAL A 297 -11.26 -3.01 -17.33
CA VAL A 297 -10.34 -3.05 -18.48
C VAL A 297 -11.01 -2.46 -19.73
N ASP A 298 -12.25 -2.86 -20.03
CA ASP A 298 -12.99 -2.40 -21.21
C ASP A 298 -13.33 -0.91 -21.15
N ILE A 299 -13.73 -0.39 -19.98
CA ILE A 299 -13.96 1.05 -19.79
C ILE A 299 -12.68 1.84 -20.04
N GLY A 300 -11.56 1.41 -19.45
CA GLY A 300 -10.26 2.07 -19.65
C GLY A 300 -9.83 2.10 -21.11
N ARG A 301 -9.99 0.97 -21.82
CA ARG A 301 -9.71 0.85 -23.26
C ARG A 301 -10.58 1.78 -24.10
N ASN A 302 -11.89 1.80 -23.84
CA ASN A 302 -12.84 2.65 -24.59
C ASN A 302 -12.59 4.15 -24.37
N LEU A 303 -12.08 4.53 -23.19
CA LEU A 303 -11.67 5.90 -22.88
C LEU A 303 -10.24 6.24 -23.33
N GLY A 304 -9.52 5.30 -23.94
CA GLY A 304 -8.14 5.49 -24.38
C GLY A 304 -7.15 5.71 -23.25
N TRP A 305 -7.44 5.23 -22.04
CA TRP A 305 -6.52 5.36 -20.91
C TRP A 305 -5.32 4.42 -21.06
N THR A 306 -4.16 4.91 -20.64
CA THR A 306 -2.89 4.17 -20.59
C THR A 306 -2.20 4.40 -19.23
N GLY A 307 -1.09 3.70 -19.00
CA GLY A 307 -0.28 3.87 -17.79
C GLY A 307 -0.94 3.27 -16.55
N THR A 308 -0.99 4.02 -15.45
CA THR A 308 -1.36 3.50 -14.11
C THR A 308 -2.73 2.81 -14.08
N ARG A 309 -3.78 3.47 -14.59
CA ARG A 309 -5.14 2.94 -14.56
C ARG A 309 -5.31 1.70 -15.44
N GLU A 310 -4.70 1.69 -16.62
CA GLU A 310 -4.68 0.52 -17.49
C GLU A 310 -3.95 -0.64 -16.81
N GLY A 311 -2.78 -0.35 -16.24
CA GLY A 311 -1.97 -1.32 -15.53
C GLY A 311 -2.72 -1.93 -14.34
N PHE A 312 -3.42 -1.10 -13.56
CA PHE A 312 -4.10 -1.56 -12.36
C PHE A 312 -5.33 -2.42 -12.69
N ALA A 313 -6.13 -2.02 -13.68
CA ALA A 313 -7.26 -2.83 -14.13
C ALA A 313 -6.82 -4.20 -14.65
N ASN A 314 -5.74 -4.26 -15.43
CA ASN A 314 -5.19 -5.52 -15.92
C ASN A 314 -4.55 -6.35 -14.80
N TYR A 315 -3.89 -5.71 -13.82
CA TYR A 315 -3.35 -6.40 -12.66
C TYR A 315 -4.46 -7.08 -11.84
N ALA A 316 -5.53 -6.34 -11.51
CA ALA A 316 -6.68 -6.87 -10.79
C ALA A 316 -7.36 -8.01 -11.57
N TYR A 317 -7.54 -7.85 -12.88
CA TYR A 317 -8.09 -8.88 -13.75
C TYR A 317 -7.20 -10.13 -13.75
N GLY A 318 -5.89 -9.99 -13.96
CA GLY A 318 -4.95 -11.12 -13.99
C GLY A 318 -4.93 -11.90 -12.68
N ARG A 319 -4.96 -11.21 -11.54
CA ARG A 319 -5.02 -11.85 -10.20
C ARG A 319 -6.26 -12.72 -10.05
N LEU A 320 -7.40 -12.30 -10.57
CA LEU A 320 -8.65 -13.07 -10.51
C LEU A 320 -8.71 -14.23 -11.50
N GLN A 321 -7.76 -14.29 -12.45
CA GLN A 321 -7.66 -15.36 -13.44
C GLN A 321 -6.67 -16.47 -13.07
N LEU A 322 -5.79 -16.27 -12.06
CA LEU A 322 -4.76 -17.25 -11.68
C LEU A 322 -5.30 -18.68 -11.48
N GLY A 323 -6.45 -18.84 -10.83
CA GLY A 323 -7.11 -20.13 -10.60
C GLY A 323 -8.19 -20.50 -11.61
N ASN A 324 -8.40 -19.68 -12.65
CA ASN A 324 -9.50 -19.84 -13.62
C ASN A 324 -9.00 -20.04 -15.05
N ASP A 325 -8.08 -19.19 -15.51
CA ASP A 325 -7.47 -19.27 -16.84
C ASP A 325 -6.05 -18.66 -16.79
N ALA A 326 -5.04 -19.53 -16.77
CA ALA A 326 -3.64 -19.15 -16.71
C ALA A 326 -3.19 -18.30 -17.92
N SER A 327 -3.78 -18.52 -19.11
CA SER A 327 -3.43 -17.77 -20.32
C SER A 327 -3.95 -16.35 -20.24
N LEU A 328 -5.20 -16.17 -19.77
CA LEU A 328 -5.76 -14.83 -19.53
C LEU A 328 -4.99 -14.10 -18.41
N ALA A 329 -4.61 -14.81 -17.35
CA ALA A 329 -3.81 -14.24 -16.26
C ALA A 329 -2.46 -13.71 -16.77
N LEU A 330 -1.69 -14.55 -17.49
CA LEU A 330 -0.40 -14.16 -18.05
C LEU A 330 -0.52 -13.00 -19.06
N GLY A 331 -1.52 -13.04 -19.94
CA GLY A 331 -1.81 -11.97 -20.89
C GLY A 331 -2.11 -10.63 -20.20
N ALA A 332 -2.90 -10.66 -19.12
CA ALA A 332 -3.23 -9.49 -18.33
C ALA A 332 -2.02 -8.91 -17.59
N PHE A 333 -1.20 -9.75 -16.93
CA PHE A 333 0.03 -9.27 -16.27
C PHE A 333 1.05 -8.72 -17.26
N THR A 334 1.17 -9.33 -18.45
CA THR A 334 2.03 -8.82 -19.52
C THR A 334 1.56 -7.43 -19.99
N THR A 335 0.24 -7.25 -20.14
CA THR A 335 -0.36 -5.96 -20.49
C THR A 335 -0.12 -4.91 -19.40
N ALA A 336 -0.34 -5.28 -18.13
CA ALA A 336 -0.07 -4.40 -17.00
C ALA A 336 1.40 -3.99 -16.92
N GLY A 337 2.33 -4.94 -17.06
CA GLY A 337 3.77 -4.67 -17.07
C GLY A 337 4.18 -3.76 -18.22
N ARG A 338 3.56 -3.89 -19.40
CA ARG A 338 3.79 -2.97 -20.53
C ARG A 338 3.34 -1.55 -20.20
N ALA A 339 2.15 -1.39 -19.62
CA ALA A 339 1.61 -0.09 -19.22
C ALA A 339 2.52 0.59 -18.18
N TYR A 340 2.97 -0.14 -17.16
CA TYR A 340 3.85 0.39 -16.12
C TYR A 340 5.29 0.66 -16.59
N ARG A 341 5.81 -0.02 -17.61
CA ARG A 341 7.15 0.28 -18.16
C ARG A 341 7.24 1.56 -18.98
N GLN A 342 6.11 2.19 -19.30
CA GLN A 342 6.07 3.43 -20.08
C GLN A 342 6.64 4.64 -19.31
N THR A 343 6.70 4.59 -17.98
CA THR A 343 7.21 5.69 -17.15
C THR A 343 8.06 5.19 -15.99
N PRO A 344 9.17 5.88 -15.67
CA PRO A 344 9.96 5.59 -14.47
C PRO A 344 9.18 5.71 -13.14
N ILE A 345 8.06 6.43 -13.15
CA ILE A 345 7.26 6.67 -11.95
C ILE A 345 6.57 5.39 -11.46
N THR A 346 6.24 4.46 -12.36
CA THR A 346 5.57 3.18 -12.05
C THR A 346 6.55 2.00 -11.91
N ARG A 347 7.79 2.28 -11.48
CA ARG A 347 8.80 1.23 -11.26
C ARG A 347 8.41 0.24 -10.16
N ILE A 348 7.79 0.72 -9.08
CA ILE A 348 7.27 -0.15 -8.02
C ILE A 348 6.11 -1.02 -8.52
N HIS A 349 5.20 -0.47 -9.34
CA HIS A 349 4.15 -1.24 -10.01
C HIS A 349 4.75 -2.36 -10.87
N THR A 350 5.84 -2.06 -11.60
CA THR A 350 6.56 -3.07 -12.40
C THR A 350 7.14 -4.18 -11.53
N ALA A 351 7.64 -3.88 -10.33
CA ALA A 351 8.12 -4.89 -9.39
C ALA A 351 7.00 -5.79 -8.84
N HIS A 352 5.80 -5.24 -8.59
CA HIS A 352 4.62 -6.04 -8.25
C HIS A 352 4.21 -6.98 -9.38
N ILE A 353 4.25 -6.53 -10.64
CA ILE A 353 4.06 -7.42 -11.79
C ILE A 353 5.18 -8.47 -11.88
N GLY A 354 6.41 -8.10 -11.54
CA GLY A 354 7.56 -8.99 -11.49
C GLY A 354 7.31 -10.24 -10.64
N VAL A 355 6.65 -10.12 -9.48
CA VAL A 355 6.28 -11.29 -8.66
C VAL A 355 5.37 -12.26 -9.44
N GLN A 356 4.36 -11.72 -10.14
CA GLN A 356 3.42 -12.56 -10.89
C GLN A 356 4.12 -13.27 -12.05
N LEU A 357 4.93 -12.54 -12.82
CA LEU A 357 5.67 -13.11 -13.95
C LEU A 357 6.77 -14.09 -13.50
N ALA A 358 7.43 -13.83 -12.37
CA ALA A 358 8.39 -14.74 -11.76
C ALA A 358 7.72 -16.06 -11.35
N ALA A 359 6.49 -16.02 -10.81
CA ALA A 359 5.75 -17.23 -10.51
C ALA A 359 5.46 -18.07 -11.76
N PHE A 360 4.99 -17.45 -12.86
CA PHE A 360 4.78 -18.16 -14.13
C PHE A 360 6.06 -18.77 -14.69
N ALA A 361 7.16 -18.00 -14.70
CA ALA A 361 8.46 -18.47 -15.15
C ALA A 361 8.94 -19.66 -14.32
N LEU A 362 8.84 -19.56 -12.98
CA LEU A 362 9.26 -20.62 -12.07
C LEU A 362 8.44 -21.90 -12.25
N ILE A 363 7.11 -21.78 -12.41
CA ILE A 363 6.21 -22.92 -12.71
C ILE A 363 6.62 -23.63 -14.00
N SER A 364 7.07 -22.88 -15.01
CA SER A 364 7.55 -23.45 -16.28
C SER A 364 8.95 -24.05 -16.22
N GLY A 365 9.64 -23.95 -15.07
CA GLY A 365 11.04 -24.36 -14.92
C GLY A 365 12.04 -23.40 -15.57
N ASP A 366 11.61 -22.21 -15.99
CA ASP A 366 12.48 -21.18 -16.57
C ASP A 366 13.17 -20.38 -15.46
N ALA A 367 14.25 -20.98 -14.96
CA ALA A 367 15.06 -20.40 -13.90
C ALA A 367 15.73 -19.09 -14.33
N ASP A 368 16.24 -19.01 -15.58
CA ASP A 368 16.92 -17.81 -16.08
C ASP A 368 15.96 -16.62 -16.20
N ALA A 369 14.73 -16.84 -16.69
CA ALA A 369 13.70 -15.81 -16.71
C ALA A 369 13.31 -15.37 -15.29
N THR A 370 13.12 -16.31 -14.36
CA THR A 370 12.82 -15.99 -12.95
C THR A 370 13.91 -15.12 -12.33
N ILE A 371 15.18 -15.46 -12.53
CA ILE A 371 16.32 -14.69 -12.02
C ILE A 371 16.37 -13.30 -12.68
N ALA A 372 16.16 -13.19 -14.00
CA ALA A 372 16.16 -11.92 -14.69
C ALA A 372 15.07 -10.97 -14.17
N ILE A 373 13.84 -11.48 -14.03
CA ILE A 373 12.69 -10.72 -13.53
C ILE A 373 12.93 -10.24 -12.09
N THR A 374 13.36 -11.15 -11.21
CA THR A 374 13.58 -10.82 -9.79
C THR A 374 14.75 -9.85 -9.61
N LYS A 375 15.84 -10.01 -10.37
CA LYS A 375 17.01 -9.11 -10.34
C LYS A 375 16.66 -7.68 -10.74
N GLU A 376 15.76 -7.50 -11.72
CA GLU A 376 15.26 -6.17 -12.09
C GLU A 376 14.37 -5.57 -10.99
N ALA A 377 13.48 -6.37 -10.39
CA ALA A 377 12.45 -5.89 -9.48
C ALA A 377 12.95 -5.61 -8.05
N ILE A 378 13.93 -6.38 -7.54
CA ILE A 378 14.44 -6.28 -6.16
C ILE A 378 14.90 -4.86 -5.78
N PRO A 379 15.69 -4.14 -6.60
CA PRO A 379 16.08 -2.76 -6.30
C PRO A 379 14.90 -1.80 -6.16
N PHE A 380 13.82 -1.99 -6.94
CA PHE A 380 12.63 -1.15 -6.86
C PHE A 380 11.83 -1.43 -5.59
N ALA A 381 11.62 -2.70 -5.23
CA ALA A 381 10.98 -3.07 -3.97
C ALA A 381 11.74 -2.51 -2.76
N ARG A 382 13.08 -2.58 -2.79
CA ARG A 382 13.94 -2.04 -1.73
C ARG A 382 13.87 -0.53 -1.61
N SER A 383 14.00 0.20 -2.72
CA SER A 383 13.98 1.68 -2.72
C SER A 383 12.61 2.27 -2.34
N HIS A 384 11.52 1.55 -2.61
CA HIS A 384 10.17 1.93 -2.16
C HIS A 384 9.82 1.32 -0.80
N GLN A 385 10.80 0.73 -0.11
CA GLN A 385 10.69 0.18 1.22
C GLN A 385 9.57 -0.86 1.40
N ASN A 386 9.24 -1.65 0.37
CA ASN A 386 8.22 -2.69 0.47
C ASN A 386 8.88 -4.04 0.81
N ALA A 387 8.90 -4.41 2.10
CA ALA A 387 9.58 -5.63 2.59
C ALA A 387 8.87 -6.92 2.19
N ALA A 388 7.54 -6.94 2.20
CA ALA A 388 6.76 -8.08 1.73
C ALA A 388 7.07 -8.37 0.25
N LEU A 389 7.03 -7.34 -0.61
CA LEU A 389 7.38 -7.47 -2.02
C LEU A 389 8.85 -7.90 -2.21
N LEU A 390 9.77 -7.24 -1.49
CA LEU A 390 11.20 -7.53 -1.56
C LEU A 390 11.49 -8.99 -1.18
N SER A 391 10.91 -9.46 -0.08
CA SER A 391 11.12 -10.83 0.40
C SER A 391 10.55 -11.87 -0.57
N LEU A 392 9.37 -11.65 -1.16
CA LEU A 392 8.82 -12.54 -2.19
C LEU A 392 9.76 -12.64 -3.38
N LEU A 393 10.21 -11.51 -3.94
CA LEU A 393 11.13 -11.50 -5.09
C LEU A 393 12.43 -12.25 -4.79
N MET A 394 12.97 -12.10 -3.58
CA MET A 394 14.16 -12.85 -3.14
C MET A 394 13.88 -14.34 -2.98
N MET A 395 12.71 -14.74 -2.47
CA MET A 395 12.32 -16.15 -2.37
C MET A 395 12.19 -16.79 -3.77
N PHE A 396 11.54 -16.12 -4.73
CA PHE A 396 11.50 -16.58 -6.13
C PHE A 396 12.90 -16.71 -6.74
N GLN A 397 13.79 -15.75 -6.47
CA GLN A 397 15.17 -15.80 -6.94
C GLN A 397 15.93 -16.99 -6.34
N ALA A 398 15.73 -17.29 -5.06
CA ALA A 398 16.35 -18.43 -4.39
C ALA A 398 15.90 -19.76 -5.02
N GLU A 399 14.59 -19.97 -5.24
CA GLU A 399 14.11 -21.20 -5.88
C GLU A 399 14.64 -21.37 -7.31
N ALA A 400 14.75 -20.28 -8.06
CA ALA A 400 15.33 -20.33 -9.41
C ALA A 400 16.84 -20.64 -9.41
N LEU A 401 17.59 -20.15 -8.41
CA LEU A 401 19.00 -20.51 -8.24
C LEU A 401 19.15 -22.00 -7.88
N ASP A 402 18.28 -22.54 -7.04
CA ASP A 402 18.26 -23.98 -6.73
C ASP A 402 17.96 -24.82 -7.98
N LEU A 403 17.03 -24.38 -8.85
CA LEU A 403 16.79 -25.04 -10.15
C LEU A 403 18.02 -25.08 -11.07
N LYS A 404 18.95 -24.13 -10.92
CA LYS A 404 20.23 -24.11 -11.66
C LYS A 404 21.34 -24.92 -10.98
N GLY A 405 21.07 -25.50 -9.82
CA GLY A 405 22.08 -26.16 -8.99
C GLY A 405 23.01 -25.17 -8.26
N GLU A 406 22.67 -23.88 -8.21
CA GLU A 406 23.44 -22.84 -7.51
C GLU A 406 23.03 -22.76 -6.02
N THR A 407 23.12 -23.89 -5.31
CA THR A 407 22.52 -24.08 -3.97
C THR A 407 23.06 -23.13 -2.90
N ASP A 408 24.35 -22.80 -2.94
CA ASP A 408 24.96 -21.88 -1.96
C ASP A 408 24.45 -20.45 -2.14
N ALA A 409 24.30 -20.02 -3.40
CA ALA A 409 23.73 -18.72 -3.74
C ALA A 409 22.24 -18.66 -3.39
N ALA A 410 21.49 -19.72 -3.68
CA ALA A 410 20.09 -19.86 -3.31
C ALA A 410 19.88 -19.74 -1.80
N MET A 411 20.67 -20.48 -1.01
CA MET A 411 20.62 -20.44 0.45
C MET A 411 20.95 -19.04 0.99
N ALA A 412 21.96 -18.36 0.44
CA ALA A 412 22.30 -17.00 0.85
C ALA A 412 21.14 -16.01 0.63
N VAL A 413 20.54 -16.02 -0.57
CA VAL A 413 19.38 -15.15 -0.88
C VAL A 413 18.17 -15.51 -0.01
N ARG A 414 17.92 -16.81 0.21
CA ARG A 414 16.83 -17.30 1.06
C ARG A 414 16.99 -16.81 2.50
N LEU A 415 18.19 -16.90 3.09
CA LEU A 415 18.45 -16.41 4.45
C LEU A 415 18.31 -14.89 4.57
N ASP A 416 18.78 -14.15 3.57
CA ASP A 416 18.64 -12.69 3.52
C ASP A 416 17.17 -12.24 3.40
N SER A 417 16.31 -13.04 2.75
CA SER A 417 14.89 -12.72 2.60
C SER A 417 14.15 -12.78 3.94
N LEU A 418 14.53 -13.70 4.84
CA LEU A 418 13.79 -14.00 6.07
C LEU A 418 13.65 -12.77 7.00
N GLY A 419 14.69 -11.95 7.10
CA GLY A 419 14.67 -10.77 7.95
C GLY A 419 13.68 -9.71 7.45
N TRP A 420 13.59 -9.53 6.14
CA TRP A 420 12.59 -8.67 5.50
C TRP A 420 11.19 -9.29 5.57
N ALA A 421 11.10 -10.60 5.38
CA ALA A 421 9.86 -11.36 5.45
C ALA A 421 9.21 -11.26 6.84
N LEU A 422 10.01 -11.23 7.92
CA LEU A 422 9.49 -10.97 9.27
C LEU A 422 8.86 -9.59 9.42
N TYR A 423 9.40 -8.57 8.74
CA TYR A 423 8.82 -7.22 8.74
C TYR A 423 7.56 -7.15 7.88
N GLY A 424 7.58 -7.79 6.70
CA GLY A 424 6.46 -7.80 5.76
C GLY A 424 5.29 -8.73 6.12
N PHE A 425 5.55 -9.87 6.76
CA PHE A 425 4.55 -10.91 7.08
C PHE A 425 4.32 -11.11 8.58
N GLY A 426 5.11 -10.45 9.44
CA GLY A 426 4.89 -10.36 10.88
C GLY A 426 5.27 -11.58 11.71
N SER A 427 5.11 -12.81 11.22
CA SER A 427 5.39 -14.02 11.99
C SER A 427 6.24 -15.04 11.24
N ARG A 428 7.00 -15.87 11.97
CA ARG A 428 7.80 -16.96 11.37
C ARG A 428 6.94 -17.96 10.61
N GLU A 429 5.76 -18.26 11.15
CA GLU A 429 4.81 -19.21 10.55
C GLU A 429 4.33 -18.69 9.19
N ALA A 430 3.91 -17.42 9.11
CA ALA A 430 3.52 -16.81 7.84
C ALA A 430 4.68 -16.76 6.83
N VAL A 431 5.92 -16.54 7.29
CA VAL A 431 7.11 -16.60 6.41
C VAL A 431 7.34 -18.02 5.89
N ILE A 432 7.22 -19.04 6.75
CA ILE A 432 7.36 -20.45 6.37
C ILE A 432 6.28 -20.84 5.35
N ASP A 433 5.04 -20.41 5.55
CA ASP A 433 3.95 -20.67 4.61
C ASP A 433 4.28 -20.11 3.21
N ARG A 434 4.82 -18.88 3.14
CA ARG A 434 5.24 -18.29 1.85
C ARG A 434 6.42 -19.00 1.21
N LEU A 435 7.41 -19.43 2.01
CA LEU A 435 8.51 -20.23 1.51
C LEU A 435 8.02 -21.55 0.91
N ASN A 436 7.15 -22.26 1.62
CA ASN A 436 6.58 -23.53 1.16
C ASN A 436 5.70 -23.35 -0.08
N GLU A 437 4.90 -22.29 -0.13
CA GLU A 437 4.09 -21.96 -1.31
C GLU A 437 4.99 -21.77 -2.54
N ILE A 438 6.05 -20.96 -2.45
CA ILE A 438 6.95 -20.67 -3.58
C ILE A 438 7.79 -21.90 -3.96
N ALA A 439 8.31 -22.64 -2.97
CA ALA A 439 9.07 -23.87 -3.20
C ALA A 439 8.24 -24.99 -3.83
N SER A 440 6.90 -24.92 -3.76
CA SER A 440 6.00 -25.86 -4.43
C SER A 440 5.76 -25.56 -5.92
N LEU A 441 6.16 -24.39 -6.40
CA LEU A 441 5.89 -23.93 -7.77
C LEU A 441 6.73 -24.59 -8.86
N PRO A 442 8.06 -24.81 -8.69
CA PRO A 442 8.86 -25.44 -9.71
C PRO A 442 8.30 -26.80 -10.16
N PRO A 443 8.52 -27.21 -11.43
CA PRO A 443 8.10 -28.52 -11.88
C PRO A 443 8.78 -29.60 -11.05
N GLN A 444 8.00 -30.49 -10.45
CA GLN A 444 8.58 -31.61 -9.70
C GLN A 444 9.34 -32.50 -10.68
N THR A 445 10.64 -32.67 -10.45
CA THR A 445 11.43 -33.69 -11.16
C THR A 445 10.82 -35.04 -10.83
N GLY A 446 10.20 -35.68 -11.84
CA GLY A 446 9.66 -37.02 -11.70
C GLY A 446 10.77 -37.96 -11.22
N THR A 447 10.59 -38.55 -10.04
CA THR A 447 11.27 -39.78 -9.67
C THR A 447 10.73 -40.87 -10.61
N ASN A 448 11.43 -41.08 -11.72
CA ASN A 448 11.36 -42.34 -12.45
C ASN A 448 12.33 -43.33 -11.81
#